data_AF-A0A6N6ZM08-F1
#
_entry.id   AF-A0A6N6ZM08-F1
#
_cell.length_a   1.000
_cell.length_b   1.000
_cell.length_c   1.000
_cell.angle_alpha   90.00
_cell.angle_beta   90.00
_cell.angle_gamma   90.00
#
_symmetry.space_group_name_H-M   'P 1'
#
loop_
_entity.id
_entity.type
_entity.pdbx_description
1 polymer ?
#
loop_
_entity_poly.entity_id
_entity_poly.type
_entity_poly.pdbx_seq_one_letter_code
_entity_poly.pdbx_strand_id
1 'polypeptide(L)'
;MSTFLTIDGNEAAARMAYLCNEVIAIYPITPSSNMGEWADEWAAQGQPNLWGAVPRIIEMQSEGGAAGALHGALTSGALGTSFTASQGLLLFIPNLYKIAGELTPFVLHVAARALATHALSIFGDHSDVMACRATGCALLSSNSVQEAQDFALIAQAATLAGRIPVIHFFDGFRTSHEVAKIVAVEPDTARALLDAEAIAAHRARALSPEHPVIRGTSQNPDVFFQARERANPWYEAFPGVVQGAMDRFCDLTGRHYRLYEYEGAPDAERVVVLMGSGAETAGETVAHMTARGEKVGVLKVRLFRPFAADLLLGALPASTQAIAVLDRCKEPGADGEPLYKDVLTALARAAADGIRPMPRVIGGRYGLASKEFTPGMVQAVFAALLPLPQAGEGRGECGRGGQEAASPSAFRTTSPTCPWTGTPPSAPMPRTNSSTPCSGAWAPTARCRPTRTPSRSWARPPTSTPKAISSTTPRSPAR
;
A
#
# COMPACT_ATOMS: atom_id res chain seq x y z
N MET A 1 -10.21 -19.19 -28.39
CA MET A 1 -11.03 -19.74 -27.29
C MET A 1 -10.36 -19.33 -25.99
N SER A 2 -11.12 -18.80 -25.02
CA SER A 2 -10.55 -18.41 -23.74
C SER A 2 -10.31 -19.63 -22.84
N THR A 3 -9.12 -19.77 -22.29
CA THR A 3 -8.81 -20.76 -21.27
C THR A 3 -9.39 -20.30 -19.93
N PHE A 4 -10.09 -21.20 -19.24
CA PHE A 4 -10.64 -20.92 -17.91
C PHE A 4 -9.88 -21.72 -16.86
N LEU A 5 -9.65 -21.09 -15.70
CA LEU A 5 -9.02 -21.69 -14.54
C LEU A 5 -9.94 -21.55 -13.32
N THR A 6 -9.90 -22.52 -12.42
CA THR A 6 -10.63 -22.47 -11.14
C THR A 6 -9.59 -22.43 -10.03
N ILE A 7 -9.17 -21.22 -9.66
CA ILE A 7 -8.03 -20.98 -8.76
C ILE A 7 -8.37 -19.86 -7.77
N ASP A 8 -7.56 -19.69 -6.74
CA ASP A 8 -7.70 -18.58 -5.79
C ASP A 8 -6.89 -17.33 -6.18
N GLY A 9 -7.09 -16.23 -5.44
CA GLY A 9 -6.38 -14.97 -5.68
C GLY A 9 -4.87 -15.06 -5.49
N ASN A 10 -4.39 -15.91 -4.57
CA ASN A 10 -2.97 -16.13 -4.36
C ASN A 10 -2.34 -16.82 -5.58
N GLU A 11 -2.90 -17.94 -6.05
CA GLU A 11 -2.40 -18.65 -7.23
C GLU A 11 -2.49 -17.76 -8.48
N ALA A 12 -3.59 -17.02 -8.65
CA ALA A 12 -3.78 -16.07 -9.73
C ALA A 12 -2.65 -15.02 -9.82
N ALA A 13 -2.31 -14.39 -8.69
CA ALA A 13 -1.23 -13.42 -8.63
C ALA A 13 0.15 -14.07 -8.78
N ALA A 14 0.38 -15.21 -8.10
CA ALA A 14 1.65 -15.94 -8.14
C ALA A 14 2.01 -16.39 -9.55
N ARG A 15 1.04 -16.87 -10.34
CA ARG A 15 1.27 -17.29 -11.74
C ARG A 15 1.87 -16.16 -12.57
N MET A 16 1.34 -14.95 -12.47
CA MET A 16 1.86 -13.79 -13.21
C MET A 16 3.20 -13.33 -12.63
N ALA A 17 3.33 -13.28 -11.30
CA ALA A 17 4.58 -12.92 -10.63
C ALA A 17 5.74 -13.84 -11.03
N TYR A 18 5.49 -15.15 -11.09
CA TYR A 18 6.46 -16.16 -11.49
C TYR A 18 6.89 -16.03 -12.95
N LEU A 19 5.92 -15.90 -13.86
CA LEU A 19 6.19 -15.75 -15.29
C LEU A 19 7.01 -14.49 -15.59
N CYS A 20 6.82 -13.42 -14.83
CA CYS A 20 7.40 -12.10 -15.12
C CYS A 20 8.75 -11.82 -14.44
N ASN A 21 9.26 -12.69 -13.58
CA ASN A 21 10.44 -12.41 -12.76
C ASN A 21 11.51 -13.51 -12.80
N GLU A 22 12.73 -13.15 -12.44
CA GLU A 22 13.90 -14.04 -12.40
C GLU A 22 14.28 -14.42 -10.96
N VAL A 23 14.01 -13.54 -10.00
CA VAL A 23 14.32 -13.74 -8.58
C VAL A 23 13.06 -13.50 -7.73
N ILE A 24 12.77 -14.43 -6.82
CA ILE A 24 11.66 -14.30 -5.89
C ILE A 24 12.20 -14.52 -4.48
N ALA A 25 12.40 -13.42 -3.74
CA ALA A 25 12.84 -13.47 -2.35
C ALA A 25 11.62 -13.51 -1.44
N ILE A 26 11.49 -14.54 -0.60
CA ILE A 26 10.28 -14.80 0.18
C ILE A 26 10.57 -14.96 1.67
N TYR A 27 9.51 -14.81 2.46
CA TYR A 27 9.42 -15.28 3.83
C TYR A 27 7.94 -15.59 4.12
N PRO A 28 7.61 -16.73 4.74
CA PRO A 28 6.24 -17.16 4.90
C PRO A 28 5.49 -16.32 5.93
N ILE A 29 4.35 -15.77 5.54
CA ILE A 29 3.39 -15.10 6.43
C ILE A 29 1.97 -15.25 5.89
N THR A 30 1.05 -15.77 6.71
CA THR A 30 -0.38 -15.89 6.34
C THR A 30 -0.98 -14.51 6.08
N PRO A 31 -1.85 -14.29 5.08
CA PRO A 31 -2.36 -15.24 4.09
C PRO A 31 -1.61 -15.21 2.75
N SER A 32 -0.36 -14.72 2.69
CA SER A 32 0.43 -14.63 1.46
C SER A 32 1.36 -15.82 1.21
N SER A 33 1.58 -16.71 2.19
CA SER A 33 2.53 -17.83 2.09
C SER A 33 2.33 -18.69 0.85
N ASN A 34 1.07 -19.01 0.49
CA ASN A 34 0.74 -19.84 -0.67
C ASN A 34 1.34 -19.29 -1.98
N MET A 35 1.47 -17.97 -2.15
CA MET A 35 2.10 -17.42 -3.34
C MET A 35 3.57 -17.82 -3.47
N GLY A 36 4.30 -17.83 -2.34
CA GLY A 36 5.68 -18.29 -2.28
C GLY A 36 5.81 -19.80 -2.44
N GLU A 37 4.91 -20.56 -1.83
CA GLU A 37 4.86 -22.03 -1.93
C GLU A 37 4.61 -22.49 -3.39
N TRP A 38 3.65 -21.89 -4.09
CA TRP A 38 3.40 -22.19 -5.50
C TRP A 38 4.60 -21.85 -6.38
N ALA A 39 5.23 -20.69 -6.14
CA ALA A 39 6.43 -20.29 -6.87
C ALA A 39 7.60 -21.28 -6.64
N ASP A 40 7.78 -21.75 -5.41
CA ASP A 40 8.78 -22.78 -5.07
C ASP A 40 8.48 -24.11 -5.75
N GLU A 41 7.22 -24.56 -5.73
CA GLU A 41 6.81 -25.78 -6.40
C GLU A 41 7.07 -25.74 -7.91
N TRP A 42 6.67 -24.65 -8.59
CA TRP A 42 6.90 -24.51 -10.03
C TRP A 42 8.40 -24.47 -10.37
N ALA A 43 9.21 -23.81 -9.53
CA ALA A 43 10.67 -23.81 -9.69
C ALA A 43 11.27 -25.21 -9.49
N ALA A 44 10.83 -25.96 -8.48
CA ALA A 44 11.27 -27.33 -8.23
C ALA A 44 10.89 -28.29 -9.38
N GLN A 45 9.77 -28.03 -10.06
CA GLN A 45 9.34 -28.75 -11.27
C GLN A 45 10.09 -28.31 -12.54
N GLY A 46 10.97 -27.31 -12.46
CA GLY A 46 11.73 -26.80 -13.60
C GLY A 46 10.88 -26.00 -14.59
N GLN A 47 9.75 -25.41 -14.14
CA GLN A 47 8.93 -24.58 -15.01
C GLN A 47 9.67 -23.29 -15.39
N PRO A 48 9.73 -22.91 -16.68
CA PRO A 48 10.39 -21.68 -17.08
C PRO A 48 9.47 -20.46 -16.92
N ASN A 49 10.06 -19.30 -16.71
CA ASN A 49 9.42 -18.00 -16.87
C ASN A 49 9.28 -17.61 -18.35
N LEU A 50 8.83 -16.38 -18.63
CA LEU A 50 8.61 -15.90 -20.01
C LEU A 50 9.85 -15.92 -20.92
N TRP A 51 11.05 -15.96 -20.33
CA TRP A 51 12.34 -15.97 -21.03
C TRP A 51 13.06 -17.33 -20.99
N GLY A 52 12.38 -18.40 -20.57
CA GLY A 52 12.96 -19.74 -20.57
C GLY A 52 13.87 -20.04 -19.36
N ALA A 53 14.00 -19.12 -18.40
CA ALA A 53 14.77 -19.33 -17.19
C ALA A 53 13.86 -19.81 -16.05
N VAL A 54 14.34 -20.72 -15.21
CA VAL A 54 13.63 -21.09 -13.97
C VAL A 54 13.88 -20.01 -12.93
N PRO A 55 12.84 -19.30 -12.41
CA PRO A 55 13.00 -18.31 -11.35
C PRO A 55 13.71 -18.88 -10.13
N ARG A 56 14.63 -18.10 -9.55
CA ARG A 56 15.31 -18.47 -8.33
C ARG A 56 14.49 -18.03 -7.12
N ILE A 57 13.99 -19.01 -6.37
CA ILE A 57 13.27 -18.78 -5.12
C ILE A 57 14.28 -18.78 -3.96
N ILE A 58 14.18 -17.79 -3.08
CA ILE A 58 15.11 -17.62 -1.96
C ILE A 58 14.30 -17.30 -0.70
N GLU A 59 14.22 -18.25 0.22
CA GLU A 59 13.71 -17.99 1.56
C GLU A 59 14.76 -17.27 2.40
N MET A 60 14.38 -16.14 2.99
CA MET A 60 15.24 -15.34 3.86
C MET A 60 14.94 -15.61 5.34
N GLN A 61 15.70 -15.00 6.25
CA GLN A 61 15.47 -15.15 7.70
C GLN A 61 14.28 -14.35 8.23
N SER A 62 13.82 -13.34 7.47
CA SER A 62 12.65 -12.49 7.75
C SER A 62 12.26 -11.70 6.49
N GLU A 63 11.09 -11.07 6.50
CA GLU A 63 10.65 -10.17 5.43
C GLU A 63 11.58 -8.97 5.26
N GLY A 64 12.22 -8.49 6.33
CA GLY A 64 13.25 -7.45 6.24
C GLY A 64 14.49 -7.94 5.46
N GLY A 65 14.86 -9.21 5.65
CA GLY A 65 15.88 -9.88 4.84
C GLY A 65 15.47 -10.06 3.39
N ALA A 66 14.22 -10.49 3.15
CA ALA A 66 13.64 -10.59 1.80
C ALA A 66 13.66 -9.25 1.06
N ALA A 67 13.27 -8.17 1.74
CA ALA A 67 13.28 -6.84 1.18
C ALA A 67 14.70 -6.36 0.79
N GLY A 68 15.70 -6.63 1.63
CA GLY A 68 17.09 -6.29 1.35
C GLY A 68 17.72 -7.13 0.23
N ALA A 69 17.46 -8.44 0.22
CA ALA A 69 17.88 -9.34 -0.85
C ALA A 69 17.27 -8.92 -2.19
N LEU A 70 15.98 -8.57 -2.19
CA LEU A 70 15.28 -8.07 -3.36
C LEU A 70 15.86 -6.73 -3.83
N HIS A 71 16.13 -5.78 -2.93
CA HIS A 71 16.78 -4.51 -3.31
C HIS A 71 18.15 -4.76 -3.98
N GLY A 72 18.94 -5.70 -3.46
CA GLY A 72 20.19 -6.13 -4.07
C GLY A 72 20.00 -6.74 -5.47
N ALA A 73 19.05 -7.65 -5.64
CA ALA A 73 18.76 -8.29 -6.92
C ALA A 73 18.26 -7.28 -7.98
N LEU A 74 17.40 -6.34 -7.60
CA LEU A 74 16.90 -5.32 -8.50
C LEU A 74 18.02 -4.35 -8.94
N THR A 75 18.92 -3.99 -8.03
CA THR A 75 20.05 -3.11 -8.35
C THR A 75 21.14 -3.79 -9.17
N SER A 76 21.21 -5.12 -9.18
CA SER A 76 22.04 -5.90 -10.12
C SER A 76 21.38 -6.15 -11.48
N GLY A 77 20.17 -5.60 -11.71
CA GLY A 77 19.48 -5.64 -13.00
C GLY A 77 18.57 -6.84 -13.22
N ALA A 78 18.42 -7.72 -12.22
CA ALA A 78 17.44 -8.79 -12.28
C ALA A 78 16.02 -8.23 -12.16
N LEU A 79 15.06 -8.91 -12.77
CA LEU A 79 13.64 -8.71 -12.47
C LEU A 79 13.30 -9.54 -11.22
N GLY A 80 12.78 -8.87 -10.19
CA GLY A 80 12.50 -9.51 -8.93
C GLY A 80 11.16 -9.11 -8.32
N THR A 81 10.59 -10.03 -7.54
CA THR A 81 9.35 -9.82 -6.79
C THR A 81 9.39 -10.50 -5.42
N SER A 82 8.36 -10.27 -4.62
CA SER A 82 8.14 -10.90 -3.32
C SER A 82 6.65 -10.93 -3.00
N PHE A 83 6.31 -11.72 -1.98
CA PHE A 83 4.96 -11.90 -1.45
C PHE A 83 5.00 -11.63 0.06
N THR A 84 4.08 -10.81 0.56
CA THR A 84 4.02 -10.51 2.01
C THR A 84 2.63 -10.05 2.46
N ALA A 85 2.47 -9.84 3.76
CA ALA A 85 1.27 -9.31 4.38
C ALA A 85 1.58 -8.73 5.77
N SER A 86 0.74 -7.83 6.29
CA SER A 86 0.70 -7.43 7.70
C SER A 86 2.08 -7.06 8.28
N GLN A 87 2.53 -7.77 9.31
CA GLN A 87 3.80 -7.51 9.98
C GLN A 87 4.99 -7.62 9.04
N GLY A 88 4.93 -8.55 8.10
CA GLY A 88 5.96 -8.73 7.10
C GLY A 88 6.11 -7.50 6.22
N LEU A 89 4.99 -6.93 5.78
CA LEU A 89 5.00 -5.69 5.01
C LEU A 89 5.59 -4.51 5.80
N LEU A 90 5.38 -4.45 7.13
CA LEU A 90 6.03 -3.42 7.96
C LEU A 90 7.56 -3.54 7.94
N LEU A 91 8.10 -4.76 7.86
CA LEU A 91 9.56 -4.98 7.76
C LEU A 91 10.11 -4.65 6.37
N PHE A 92 9.27 -4.58 5.34
CA PHE A 92 9.64 -4.09 4.01
C PHE A 92 9.82 -2.56 3.97
N ILE A 93 9.11 -1.79 4.80
CA ILE A 93 9.03 -0.32 4.73
C ILE A 93 10.40 0.37 4.52
N PRO A 94 11.46 0.06 5.29
CA PRO A 94 12.75 0.73 5.11
C PRO A 94 13.34 0.56 3.70
N ASN A 95 13.22 -0.64 3.13
CA ASN A 95 13.69 -0.93 1.77
C ASN A 95 12.76 -0.35 0.71
N LEU A 96 11.45 -0.28 0.96
CA LEU A 96 10.50 0.35 0.02
C LEU A 96 10.86 1.82 -0.25
N TYR A 97 11.25 2.58 0.79
CA TYR A 97 11.77 3.94 0.61
C TYR A 97 13.01 4.00 -0.29
N LYS A 98 13.92 3.02 -0.16
CA LYS A 98 15.14 2.95 -0.97
C LYS A 98 14.83 2.59 -2.41
N ILE A 99 14.01 1.57 -2.64
CA ILE A 99 13.62 1.10 -3.96
C ILE A 99 12.85 2.21 -4.71
N ALA A 100 11.90 2.88 -4.05
CA ALA A 100 11.15 4.00 -4.62
C ALA A 100 12.02 5.23 -4.87
N GLY A 101 12.91 5.59 -3.93
CA GLY A 101 13.84 6.70 -4.08
C GLY A 101 14.87 6.50 -5.20
N GLU A 102 15.17 5.25 -5.55
CA GLU A 102 16.08 4.90 -6.65
C GLU A 102 15.35 4.74 -8.00
N LEU A 103 14.02 4.90 -8.03
CA LEU A 103 13.19 4.70 -9.23
C LEU A 103 13.48 3.35 -9.88
N THR A 104 13.37 2.31 -9.05
CA THR A 104 13.68 0.93 -9.42
C THR A 104 12.37 0.16 -9.62
N PRO A 105 12.11 -0.37 -10.83
CA PRO A 105 10.87 -1.07 -11.13
C PRO A 105 10.81 -2.40 -10.37
N PHE A 106 9.70 -2.63 -9.66
CA PHE A 106 9.39 -3.91 -9.03
C PHE A 106 7.92 -3.94 -8.62
N VAL A 107 7.37 -5.15 -8.47
CA VAL A 107 6.03 -5.35 -7.90
C VAL A 107 6.12 -6.18 -6.63
N LEU A 108 5.55 -5.66 -5.54
CA LEU A 108 5.28 -6.40 -4.31
C LEU A 108 3.83 -6.86 -4.31
N HIS A 109 3.60 -8.16 -4.12
CA HIS A 109 2.26 -8.71 -4.05
C HIS A 109 1.84 -8.91 -2.59
N VAL A 110 0.74 -8.27 -2.20
CA VAL A 110 0.28 -8.22 -0.80
C VAL A 110 -1.13 -8.77 -0.66
N ALA A 111 -1.26 -9.86 0.09
CA ALA A 111 -2.56 -10.31 0.58
C ALA A 111 -2.90 -9.51 1.85
N ALA A 112 -3.52 -8.34 1.67
CA ALA A 112 -3.68 -7.28 2.68
C ALA A 112 -4.34 -7.84 3.95
N ARG A 113 -3.68 -7.61 5.10
CA ARG A 113 -4.01 -8.23 6.38
C ARG A 113 -3.87 -7.25 7.54
N ALA A 114 -4.76 -7.40 8.51
CA ALA A 114 -4.75 -6.68 9.77
C ALA A 114 -3.37 -6.65 10.45
N LEU A 115 -2.96 -5.48 10.93
CA LEU A 115 -1.85 -5.33 11.85
C LEU A 115 -2.24 -5.74 13.26
N ALA A 116 -1.33 -6.44 13.94
CA ALA A 116 -1.45 -6.76 15.36
C ALA A 116 -1.40 -5.46 16.17
N THR A 117 -2.50 -5.18 16.87
CA THR A 117 -2.64 -3.98 17.73
C THR A 117 -2.90 -4.42 19.17
N HIS A 118 -4.16 -4.44 19.59
CA HIS A 118 -4.58 -5.02 20.87
C HIS A 118 -4.58 -6.55 20.84
N ALA A 119 -4.67 -7.15 19.65
CA ALA A 119 -4.60 -8.57 19.38
C ALA A 119 -4.02 -8.81 17.98
N LEU A 120 -3.46 -10.00 17.75
CA LEU A 120 -3.11 -10.49 16.42
C LEU A 120 -4.39 -10.85 15.65
N SER A 121 -4.42 -10.52 14.37
CA SER A 121 -5.38 -11.09 13.42
C SER A 121 -4.66 -11.49 12.14
N ILE A 122 -4.94 -12.70 11.67
CA ILE A 122 -4.45 -13.17 10.37
C ILE A 122 -5.35 -12.71 9.22
N PHE A 123 -6.50 -12.10 9.52
CA PHE A 123 -7.55 -11.81 8.57
C PHE A 123 -7.41 -10.46 7.86
N GLY A 124 -8.11 -10.31 6.75
CA GLY A 124 -7.91 -9.25 5.76
C GLY A 124 -8.51 -7.90 6.13
N ASP A 125 -7.67 -6.87 6.10
CA ASP A 125 -8.02 -5.45 6.01
C ASP A 125 -6.81 -4.68 5.44
N HIS A 126 -6.92 -3.36 5.25
CA HIS A 126 -5.88 -2.56 4.56
C HIS A 126 -4.89 -1.88 5.51
N SER A 127 -4.89 -2.19 6.82
CA SER A 127 -4.05 -1.48 7.79
C SER A 127 -2.55 -1.56 7.49
N ASP A 128 -2.10 -2.68 6.90
CA ASP A 128 -0.73 -2.90 6.48
C ASP A 128 -0.34 -2.10 5.23
N VAL A 129 -1.16 -2.13 4.20
CA VAL A 129 -0.96 -1.36 2.96
C VAL A 129 -1.02 0.15 3.26
N MET A 130 -1.94 0.58 4.13
CA MET A 130 -2.05 1.98 4.53
C MET A 130 -0.84 2.47 5.35
N ALA A 131 -0.12 1.58 6.03
CA ALA A 131 1.15 1.91 6.68
C ALA A 131 2.28 2.18 5.68
N CYS A 132 2.15 1.71 4.43
CA CYS A 132 3.13 1.91 3.36
C CYS A 132 2.83 3.11 2.44
N ARG A 133 1.72 3.83 2.63
CA ARG A 133 1.28 4.88 1.68
C ARG A 133 2.25 6.05 1.48
N ALA A 134 3.23 6.21 2.36
CA ALA A 134 4.23 7.28 2.31
C ALA A 134 5.59 6.84 1.74
N THR A 135 5.79 5.55 1.43
CA THR A 135 7.08 5.01 0.98
C THR A 135 7.51 5.53 -0.40
N GLY A 136 6.57 6.03 -1.19
CA GLY A 136 6.76 6.32 -2.61
C GLY A 136 6.39 5.16 -3.53
N CYS A 137 5.93 4.03 -3.00
CA CYS A 137 5.35 3.00 -3.87
C CYS A 137 3.98 3.44 -4.40
N ALA A 138 3.70 3.07 -5.65
CA ALA A 138 2.34 3.07 -6.14
C ALA A 138 1.53 1.97 -5.44
N LEU A 139 0.25 2.22 -5.18
CA LEU A 139 -0.65 1.28 -4.50
C LEU A 139 -1.79 0.94 -5.46
N LEU A 140 -1.80 -0.30 -5.97
CA LEU A 140 -2.78 -0.81 -6.94
C LEU A 140 -3.60 -1.92 -6.31
N SER A 141 -4.91 -1.72 -6.21
CA SER A 141 -5.86 -2.65 -5.57
C SER A 141 -6.64 -3.47 -6.57
N SER A 142 -6.76 -4.77 -6.30
CA SER A 142 -7.65 -5.69 -6.99
C SER A 142 -8.85 -6.03 -6.13
N ASN A 143 -10.04 -6.02 -6.72
CA ASN A 143 -11.31 -6.27 -6.03
C ASN A 143 -11.73 -7.75 -6.09
N SER A 144 -11.22 -8.52 -7.06
CA SER A 144 -11.59 -9.93 -7.30
C SER A 144 -10.40 -10.80 -7.65
N VAL A 145 -10.61 -12.12 -7.71
CA VAL A 145 -9.59 -13.10 -8.14
C VAL A 145 -9.14 -12.84 -9.58
N GLN A 146 -10.06 -12.48 -10.48
CA GLN A 146 -9.74 -12.12 -11.86
C GLN A 146 -8.85 -10.86 -11.91
N GLU A 147 -9.20 -9.83 -11.14
CA GLU A 147 -8.39 -8.62 -11.05
C GLU A 147 -7.02 -8.90 -10.43
N ALA A 148 -6.92 -9.82 -9.46
CA ALA A 148 -5.63 -10.20 -8.87
C ALA A 148 -4.66 -10.78 -9.90
N GLN A 149 -5.14 -11.58 -10.87
CA GLN A 149 -4.32 -12.02 -12.00
C GLN A 149 -3.94 -10.82 -12.91
N ASP A 150 -4.95 -10.06 -13.33
CA ASP A 150 -4.79 -9.07 -14.38
C ASP A 150 -3.92 -7.90 -13.91
N PHE A 151 -4.11 -7.43 -12.66
CA PHE A 151 -3.33 -6.35 -12.06
C PHE A 151 -1.95 -6.78 -11.61
N ALA A 152 -1.69 -8.07 -11.37
CA ALA A 152 -0.32 -8.53 -11.20
C ALA A 152 0.52 -8.28 -12.46
N LEU A 153 -0.04 -8.55 -13.64
CA LEU A 153 0.63 -8.30 -14.92
C LEU A 153 0.63 -6.81 -15.30
N ILE A 154 -0.49 -6.09 -15.14
CA ILE A 154 -0.56 -4.64 -15.41
C ILE A 154 0.42 -3.87 -14.51
N ALA A 155 0.54 -4.23 -13.23
CA ALA A 155 1.52 -3.63 -12.33
C ALA A 155 2.96 -3.83 -12.83
N GLN A 156 3.29 -5.02 -13.33
CA GLN A 156 4.62 -5.32 -13.86
C GLN A 156 4.91 -4.46 -15.10
N ALA A 157 3.97 -4.37 -16.04
CA ALA A 157 4.12 -3.56 -17.24
C ALA A 157 4.26 -2.06 -16.90
N ALA A 158 3.42 -1.57 -15.98
CA ALA A 158 3.43 -0.17 -15.55
C ALA A 158 4.71 0.20 -14.78
N THR A 159 5.17 -0.66 -13.87
CA THR A 159 6.40 -0.38 -13.11
C THR A 159 7.62 -0.35 -14.03
N LEU A 160 7.73 -1.24 -15.01
CA LEU A 160 8.83 -1.23 -15.98
C LEU A 160 8.86 0.06 -16.81
N ALA A 161 7.71 0.50 -17.31
CA ALA A 161 7.58 1.72 -18.11
C ALA A 161 7.80 3.01 -17.28
N GLY A 162 7.20 3.07 -16.08
CA GLY A 162 7.14 4.27 -15.25
C GLY A 162 8.19 4.33 -14.13
N ARG A 163 8.95 3.25 -13.91
CA ARG A 163 10.00 3.11 -12.88
C ARG A 163 9.57 3.30 -11.41
N ILE A 164 8.29 3.54 -11.16
CA ILE A 164 7.74 3.59 -9.80
C ILE A 164 7.45 2.16 -9.34
N PRO A 165 7.97 1.74 -8.18
CA PRO A 165 7.66 0.42 -7.64
C PRO A 165 6.19 0.34 -7.22
N VAL A 166 5.55 -0.82 -7.44
CA VAL A 166 4.12 -1.01 -7.21
C VAL A 166 3.90 -2.01 -6.09
N ILE A 167 3.06 -1.68 -5.12
CA ILE A 167 2.44 -2.65 -4.22
C ILE A 167 1.09 -3.00 -4.84
N HIS A 168 1.02 -4.17 -5.45
CA HIS A 168 -0.23 -4.77 -5.92
C HIS A 168 -0.84 -5.54 -4.74
N PHE A 169 -2.04 -5.16 -4.32
CA PHE A 169 -2.68 -5.77 -3.17
C PHE A 169 -4.14 -6.17 -3.43
N PHE A 170 -4.56 -7.19 -2.71
CA PHE A 170 -5.93 -7.72 -2.69
C PHE A 170 -6.24 -8.21 -1.29
N ASP A 171 -7.53 -8.36 -0.98
CA ASP A 171 -7.95 -8.58 0.41
C ASP A 171 -7.59 -9.99 0.89
N GLY A 172 -6.84 -10.07 1.99
CA GLY A 172 -6.46 -11.32 2.62
C GLY A 172 -7.68 -12.16 3.01
N PHE A 173 -7.63 -13.46 2.71
CA PHE A 173 -8.75 -14.42 2.75
C PHE A 173 -9.88 -14.10 1.77
N ARG A 174 -10.49 -12.91 1.85
CA ARG A 174 -11.69 -12.54 1.09
C ARG A 174 -11.48 -12.57 -0.42
N THR A 175 -10.28 -12.28 -0.89
CA THR A 175 -9.87 -12.45 -2.30
C THR A 175 -8.75 -13.48 -2.41
N SER A 176 -7.78 -13.46 -1.49
CA SER A 176 -6.60 -14.33 -1.62
C SER A 176 -6.90 -15.83 -1.53
N HIS A 177 -7.99 -16.21 -0.84
CA HIS A 177 -8.42 -17.62 -0.67
C HIS A 177 -9.80 -17.88 -1.28
N GLU A 178 -10.40 -16.89 -1.94
CA GLU A 178 -11.64 -17.10 -2.69
C GLU A 178 -11.30 -17.87 -3.96
N VAL A 179 -11.85 -19.07 -4.14
CA VAL A 179 -11.71 -19.83 -5.37
C VAL A 179 -12.77 -19.37 -6.36
N ALA A 180 -12.32 -18.90 -7.53
CA ALA A 180 -13.20 -18.41 -8.58
C ALA A 180 -12.83 -19.00 -9.94
N LYS A 181 -13.83 -19.10 -10.83
CA LYS A 181 -13.59 -19.39 -12.24
C LYS A 181 -13.15 -18.11 -12.94
N ILE A 182 -11.88 -18.03 -13.33
CA ILE A 182 -11.30 -16.87 -14.03
C ILE A 182 -10.95 -17.21 -15.47
N VAL A 183 -10.82 -16.19 -16.31
CA VAL A 183 -10.20 -16.26 -17.63
C VAL A 183 -8.69 -16.13 -17.46
N ALA A 184 -7.95 -17.14 -17.90
CA ALA A 184 -6.49 -17.15 -17.81
C ALA A 184 -5.87 -16.04 -18.67
N VAL A 185 -4.78 -15.45 -18.16
CA VAL A 185 -3.82 -14.74 -19.01
C VAL A 185 -2.80 -15.76 -19.51
N GLU A 186 -2.69 -15.88 -20.83
CA GLU A 186 -1.76 -16.78 -21.49
C GLU A 186 -0.34 -16.18 -21.53
N PRO A 187 0.73 -17.01 -21.56
CA PRO A 187 2.11 -16.52 -21.60
C PRO A 187 2.41 -15.57 -22.75
N ASP A 188 1.80 -15.77 -23.92
CA ASP A 188 1.99 -14.89 -25.08
C ASP A 188 1.35 -13.51 -24.88
N THR A 189 0.18 -13.46 -24.23
CA THR A 189 -0.46 -12.20 -23.80
C THR A 189 0.42 -11.48 -22.79
N ALA A 190 0.96 -12.20 -21.79
CA ALA A 190 1.87 -11.63 -20.81
C ALA A 190 3.13 -11.07 -21.47
N ARG A 191 3.75 -11.82 -22.39
CA ARG A 191 4.92 -11.37 -23.15
C ARG A 191 4.63 -10.13 -24.00
N ALA A 192 3.46 -10.05 -24.63
CA ALA A 192 3.06 -8.92 -25.46
C ALA A 192 2.83 -7.63 -24.65
N LEU A 193 2.43 -7.72 -23.38
CA LEU A 193 2.24 -6.55 -22.53
C LEU A 193 3.55 -5.99 -21.97
N LEU A 194 4.57 -6.84 -21.77
CA LEU A 194 5.86 -6.44 -21.21
C LEU A 194 6.77 -5.83 -22.27
N ASP A 195 7.16 -4.57 -22.05
CA ASP A 195 8.03 -3.83 -22.97
C ASP A 195 9.50 -4.29 -22.85
N ALA A 196 10.01 -4.88 -23.93
CA ALA A 196 11.38 -5.36 -24.03
C ALA A 196 12.42 -4.23 -23.89
N GLU A 197 12.13 -3.03 -24.39
CA GLU A 197 13.03 -1.87 -24.25
C GLU A 197 13.07 -1.39 -22.80
N ALA A 198 11.93 -1.37 -22.11
CA ALA A 198 11.87 -1.02 -20.69
C ALA A 198 12.67 -2.02 -19.82
N ILE A 199 12.60 -3.32 -20.13
CA ILE A 199 13.41 -4.37 -19.47
C ILE A 199 14.89 -4.17 -19.77
N ALA A 200 15.26 -3.95 -21.03
CA ALA A 200 16.64 -3.69 -21.42
C ALA A 200 17.18 -2.43 -20.71
N ALA A 201 16.37 -1.39 -20.58
CA ALA A 201 16.73 -0.17 -19.88
C ALA A 201 16.92 -0.40 -18.37
N HIS A 202 16.11 -1.27 -17.73
CA HIS A 202 16.33 -1.69 -16.34
C HIS A 202 17.68 -2.39 -16.18
N ARG A 203 17.98 -3.37 -17.04
CA ARG A 203 19.26 -4.08 -17.04
C ARG A 203 20.45 -3.16 -17.30
N ALA A 204 20.33 -2.19 -18.21
CA ALA A 204 21.37 -1.21 -18.51
C ALA A 204 21.70 -0.30 -17.31
N ARG A 205 20.79 -0.17 -16.34
CA ARG A 205 21.03 0.54 -15.08
C ARG A 205 21.58 -0.37 -13.97
N ALA A 206 21.94 -1.62 -14.25
CA ALA A 206 22.52 -2.50 -13.23
C ALA A 206 23.85 -1.96 -12.68
N LEU A 207 24.15 -2.27 -11.42
CA LEU A 207 25.50 -2.15 -10.88
C LEU A 207 26.41 -3.17 -11.58
N SER A 208 27.44 -2.68 -12.27
CA SER A 208 28.42 -3.51 -12.99
C SER A 208 29.82 -2.91 -12.84
N PRO A 209 30.86 -3.72 -12.62
CA PRO A 209 32.25 -3.25 -12.64
C PRO A 209 32.68 -2.66 -13.99
N GLU A 210 32.05 -3.08 -15.10
CA GLU A 210 32.36 -2.60 -16.45
C GLU A 210 31.81 -1.19 -16.72
N HIS A 211 30.76 -0.78 -15.99
CA HIS A 211 30.16 0.55 -16.08
C HIS A 211 29.69 1.02 -14.68
N PRO A 212 30.64 1.28 -13.77
CA PRO A 212 30.33 1.45 -12.35
C PRO A 212 29.60 2.78 -12.08
N VAL A 213 28.63 2.72 -11.17
CA VAL A 213 27.92 3.89 -10.64
C VAL A 213 27.81 3.78 -9.13
N ILE A 214 27.71 4.92 -8.44
CA ILE A 214 27.49 4.98 -6.99
C ILE A 214 26.02 5.25 -6.72
N ARG A 215 25.43 4.54 -5.76
CA ARG A 215 24.04 4.72 -5.29
C ARG A 215 23.98 4.73 -3.77
N GLY A 216 22.93 5.32 -3.21
CA GLY A 216 22.72 5.35 -1.77
C GLY A 216 23.76 6.17 -1.01
N THR A 217 24.24 7.28 -1.60
CA THR A 217 25.15 8.22 -0.95
C THR A 217 24.52 8.86 0.29
N SER A 218 25.36 9.31 1.24
CA SER A 218 24.94 10.27 2.26
C SER A 218 24.96 11.69 1.68
N GLN A 219 23.87 12.43 1.86
CA GLN A 219 23.72 13.80 1.32
C GLN A 219 23.44 14.78 2.46
N ASN A 220 24.07 15.95 2.39
CA ASN A 220 23.84 17.05 3.32
C ASN A 220 22.59 17.87 2.92
N PRO A 221 22.13 18.79 3.79
CA PRO A 221 20.96 19.63 3.51
C PRO A 221 21.08 20.55 2.29
N ASP A 222 22.29 20.76 1.78
CA ASP A 222 22.57 21.60 0.61
C ASP A 222 22.02 21.02 -0.70
N VAL A 223 21.91 19.69 -0.81
CA VAL A 223 21.46 19.01 -2.05
C VAL A 223 20.31 18.01 -1.84
N PHE A 224 20.06 17.55 -0.61
CA PHE A 224 19.09 16.47 -0.35
C PHE A 224 17.67 16.83 -0.82
N PHE A 225 17.22 18.06 -0.55
CA PHE A 225 15.86 18.48 -0.92
C PHE A 225 15.67 18.48 -2.45
N GLN A 226 16.60 19.09 -3.18
CA GLN A 226 16.58 19.17 -4.63
C GLN A 226 16.65 17.77 -5.27
N ALA A 227 17.46 16.87 -4.72
CA ALA A 227 17.54 15.49 -5.18
C ALA A 227 16.23 14.73 -4.93
N ARG A 228 15.54 14.99 -3.81
CA ARG A 228 14.27 14.34 -3.44
C ARG A 228 13.11 14.77 -4.35
N GLU A 229 13.06 16.03 -4.76
CA GLU A 229 12.03 16.59 -5.66
C GLU A 229 12.24 16.20 -7.12
N ARG A 230 13.44 15.77 -7.52
CA ARG A 230 13.74 15.36 -8.90
C ARG A 230 12.87 14.19 -9.38
N ALA A 231 12.32 13.41 -8.46
CA ALA A 231 11.45 12.29 -8.80
C ALA A 231 10.03 12.71 -9.20
N ASN A 232 9.59 13.95 -8.93
CA ASN A 232 8.20 14.38 -9.10
C ASN A 232 7.62 14.10 -10.50
N PRO A 233 8.32 14.38 -11.62
CA PRO A 233 7.76 14.11 -12.95
C PRO A 233 7.41 12.63 -13.19
N TRP A 234 8.14 11.70 -12.55
CA TRP A 234 7.83 10.28 -12.64
C TRP A 234 6.50 9.94 -11.95
N TYR A 235 6.26 10.53 -10.77
CA TYR A 235 5.03 10.33 -10.02
C TYR A 235 3.82 11.02 -10.67
N GLU A 236 4.02 12.21 -11.23
CA GLU A 236 2.99 12.95 -11.96
C GLU A 236 2.52 12.21 -13.22
N ALA A 237 3.46 11.59 -13.96
CA ALA A 237 3.15 10.82 -15.16
C ALA A 237 2.60 9.42 -14.87
N PHE A 238 2.88 8.84 -13.69
CA PHE A 238 2.60 7.43 -13.41
C PHE A 238 1.13 7.02 -13.53
N PRO A 239 0.11 7.82 -13.10
CA PRO A 239 -1.29 7.47 -13.36
C PRO A 239 -1.58 7.22 -14.84
N GLY A 240 -1.04 8.05 -15.74
CA GLY A 240 -1.18 7.86 -17.19
C GLY A 240 -0.47 6.59 -17.69
N VAL A 241 0.68 6.24 -17.10
CA VAL A 241 1.39 4.99 -17.40
C VAL A 241 0.55 3.77 -17.00
N VAL A 242 -0.07 3.79 -15.82
CA VAL A 242 -0.93 2.70 -15.36
C VAL A 242 -2.18 2.58 -16.24
N GLN A 243 -2.83 3.70 -16.58
CA GLN A 243 -3.99 3.68 -17.49
C GLN A 243 -3.60 3.13 -18.87
N GLY A 244 -2.47 3.58 -19.44
CA GLY A 244 -1.98 3.04 -20.71
C GLY A 244 -1.66 1.54 -20.65
N ALA A 245 -1.20 1.02 -19.50
CA ALA A 245 -1.02 -0.41 -19.30
C ALA A 245 -2.36 -1.16 -19.23
N MET A 246 -3.39 -0.58 -18.58
CA MET A 246 -4.76 -1.12 -18.58
C MET A 246 -5.37 -1.13 -20.00
N ASP A 247 -5.17 -0.07 -20.78
CA ASP A 247 -5.70 0.05 -22.13
C ASP A 247 -5.08 -1.00 -23.07
N ARG A 248 -3.74 -1.16 -23.04
CA ARG A 248 -3.06 -2.23 -23.80
C ARG A 248 -3.49 -3.62 -23.35
N PHE A 249 -3.75 -3.82 -22.05
CA PHE A 249 -4.28 -5.08 -21.55
C PHE A 249 -5.68 -5.36 -22.11
N CYS A 250 -6.52 -4.33 -22.23
CA CYS A 250 -7.82 -4.43 -22.89
C CYS A 250 -7.68 -4.81 -24.36
N ASP A 251 -6.76 -4.20 -25.10
CA ASP A 251 -6.52 -4.54 -26.52
C ASP A 251 -6.15 -6.03 -26.70
N LEU A 252 -5.40 -6.60 -25.75
CA LEU A 252 -4.95 -7.99 -25.80
C LEU A 252 -5.99 -9.00 -25.27
N THR A 253 -6.89 -8.60 -24.37
CA THR A 253 -7.73 -9.53 -23.61
C THR A 253 -9.23 -9.27 -23.69
N GLY A 254 -9.62 -8.08 -24.15
CA GLY A 254 -10.99 -7.55 -24.11
C GLY A 254 -11.47 -7.10 -22.73
N ARG A 255 -10.64 -7.20 -21.67
CA ARG A 255 -11.01 -6.76 -20.31
C ARG A 255 -10.54 -5.33 -20.07
N HIS A 256 -11.50 -4.45 -19.84
CA HIS A 256 -11.28 -3.02 -19.68
C HIS A 256 -11.23 -2.62 -18.21
N TYR A 257 -10.28 -1.75 -17.86
CA TYR A 257 -10.13 -1.21 -16.50
C TYR A 257 -9.86 0.29 -16.53
N ARG A 258 -10.26 0.98 -15.46
CA ARG A 258 -9.86 2.38 -15.22
C ARG A 258 -9.25 2.51 -13.84
N LEU A 259 -8.41 3.52 -13.64
CA LEU A 259 -7.86 3.85 -12.32
C LEU A 259 -8.96 4.09 -11.28
N TYR A 260 -10.03 4.76 -11.72
CA TYR A 260 -11.27 5.01 -11.00
C TYR A 260 -12.41 4.69 -11.94
N GLU A 261 -13.23 3.71 -11.58
CA GLU A 261 -14.34 3.27 -12.42
C GLU A 261 -15.63 3.26 -11.60
N TYR A 262 -16.63 3.88 -12.22
CA TYR A 262 -17.93 4.17 -11.67
C TYR A 262 -18.95 3.16 -12.23
N GLU A 263 -19.81 2.65 -11.35
CA GLU A 263 -20.93 1.79 -11.70
C GLU A 263 -22.19 2.30 -10.96
N GLY A 264 -23.33 2.38 -11.65
CA GLY A 264 -24.59 2.85 -11.06
C GLY A 264 -25.40 3.74 -12.00
N ALA A 265 -26.36 4.47 -11.42
CA ALA A 265 -27.21 5.38 -12.17
C ALA A 265 -26.40 6.57 -12.76
N PRO A 266 -26.50 6.87 -14.07
CA PRO A 266 -25.80 8.02 -14.66
C PRO A 266 -26.12 9.37 -14.00
N ASP A 267 -27.29 9.47 -13.36
CA ASP A 267 -27.77 10.62 -12.60
C ASP A 267 -27.76 10.37 -11.08
N ALA A 268 -26.86 9.52 -10.58
CA ALA A 268 -26.77 9.21 -9.16
C ALA A 268 -26.59 10.46 -8.29
N GLU A 269 -27.33 10.51 -7.19
CA GLU A 269 -27.26 11.60 -6.19
C GLU A 269 -26.41 11.19 -4.98
N ARG A 270 -26.31 9.87 -4.73
CA ARG A 270 -25.57 9.28 -3.62
C ARG A 270 -24.54 8.28 -4.14
N VAL A 271 -23.28 8.45 -3.78
CA VAL A 271 -22.18 7.57 -4.25
C VAL A 271 -21.40 7.00 -3.07
N VAL A 272 -21.04 5.71 -3.15
CA VAL A 272 -20.07 5.10 -2.23
C VAL A 272 -18.72 4.98 -2.93
N VAL A 273 -17.64 5.40 -2.26
CA VAL A 273 -16.26 5.30 -2.73
C VAL A 273 -15.51 4.32 -1.84
N LEU A 274 -14.90 3.28 -2.42
CA LEU A 274 -14.19 2.24 -1.68
C LEU A 274 -13.18 1.49 -2.56
N MET A 275 -12.44 0.57 -1.95
CA MET A 275 -11.36 -0.18 -2.57
C MET A 275 -11.36 -1.65 -2.12
N GLY A 276 -10.82 -2.55 -2.94
CA GLY A 276 -10.77 -3.98 -2.65
C GLY A 276 -12.13 -4.68 -2.78
N SER A 277 -12.21 -5.91 -2.27
CA SER A 277 -13.37 -6.82 -2.43
C SER A 277 -14.71 -6.24 -2.00
N GLY A 278 -14.73 -5.29 -1.06
CA GLY A 278 -15.96 -4.61 -0.65
C GLY A 278 -16.65 -3.89 -1.82
N ALA A 279 -15.89 -3.48 -2.83
CA ALA A 279 -16.40 -2.82 -4.02
C ALA A 279 -17.25 -3.74 -4.91
N GLU A 280 -16.99 -5.06 -4.91
CA GLU A 280 -17.82 -6.03 -5.64
C GLU A 280 -19.20 -6.17 -4.98
N THR A 281 -19.24 -6.34 -3.65
CA THR A 281 -20.51 -6.36 -2.89
C THR A 281 -21.27 -5.05 -3.07
N ALA A 282 -20.56 -3.91 -3.07
CA ALA A 282 -21.18 -2.60 -3.29
C ALA A 282 -21.74 -2.47 -4.71
N GLY A 283 -21.03 -2.94 -5.73
CA GLY A 283 -21.50 -2.98 -7.12
C GLY A 283 -22.76 -3.82 -7.30
N GLU A 284 -22.80 -5.03 -6.73
CA GLU A 284 -24.00 -5.88 -6.76
C GLU A 284 -25.20 -5.21 -6.08
N THR A 285 -24.96 -4.58 -4.92
CA THR A 285 -26.02 -3.86 -4.18
C THR A 285 -26.52 -2.65 -4.98
N VAL A 286 -25.61 -1.87 -5.58
CA VAL A 286 -25.96 -0.72 -6.43
C VAL A 286 -26.76 -1.16 -7.65
N ALA A 287 -26.39 -2.27 -8.29
CA ALA A 287 -27.16 -2.81 -9.41
C ALA A 287 -28.60 -3.17 -8.99
N HIS A 288 -28.75 -3.82 -7.82
CA HIS A 288 -30.06 -4.17 -7.26
C HIS A 288 -30.94 -2.94 -6.93
N MET A 289 -30.34 -1.89 -6.37
CA MET A 289 -31.02 -0.64 -6.00
C MET A 289 -31.36 0.20 -7.24
N THR A 290 -30.45 0.27 -8.22
CA THR A 290 -30.67 0.98 -9.48
C THR A 290 -31.80 0.34 -10.29
N ALA A 291 -31.88 -1.00 -10.30
CA ALA A 291 -33.01 -1.72 -10.92
C ALA A 291 -34.38 -1.39 -10.29
N ARG A 292 -34.41 -0.78 -9.10
CA ARG A 292 -35.61 -0.29 -8.40
C ARG A 292 -35.82 1.22 -8.55
N GLY A 293 -35.03 1.88 -9.39
CA GLY A 293 -35.11 3.31 -9.66
C GLY A 293 -34.39 4.19 -8.63
N GLU A 294 -33.55 3.62 -7.76
CA GLU A 294 -32.73 4.44 -6.87
C GLU A 294 -31.55 5.06 -7.61
N LYS A 295 -31.30 6.35 -7.35
CA LYS A 295 -30.19 7.13 -7.91
C LYS A 295 -28.92 6.96 -7.10
N VAL A 296 -28.34 5.77 -7.13
CA VAL A 296 -27.14 5.41 -6.38
C VAL A 296 -26.02 4.96 -7.30
N GLY A 297 -24.77 5.10 -6.82
CA GLY A 297 -23.60 4.61 -7.52
C GLY A 297 -22.48 4.16 -6.59
N VAL A 298 -21.54 3.43 -7.17
CA VAL A 298 -20.28 3.05 -6.53
C VAL A 298 -19.11 3.50 -7.41
N LEU A 299 -18.08 4.04 -6.79
CA LEU A 299 -16.80 4.33 -7.42
C LEU A 299 -15.75 3.40 -6.78
N LYS A 300 -15.23 2.45 -7.57
CA LYS A 300 -14.14 1.58 -7.09
C LYS A 300 -12.78 2.23 -7.37
N VAL A 301 -11.92 2.28 -6.37
CA VAL A 301 -10.57 2.84 -6.48
C VAL A 301 -9.59 1.71 -6.78
N ARG A 302 -8.94 1.73 -7.94
CA ARG A 302 -7.92 0.74 -8.32
C ARG A 302 -6.54 1.31 -8.00
N LEU A 303 -6.19 2.48 -8.55
CA LEU A 303 -4.94 3.17 -8.23
C LEU A 303 -5.14 4.15 -7.06
N PHE A 304 -4.71 3.75 -5.86
CA PHE A 304 -4.76 4.59 -4.68
C PHE A 304 -3.56 5.54 -4.58
N ARG A 305 -2.39 5.11 -5.05
CA ARG A 305 -1.19 5.95 -5.15
C ARG A 305 -0.47 5.72 -6.48
N PRO A 306 0.04 6.77 -7.15
CA PRO A 306 -0.24 8.19 -6.91
C PRO A 306 -1.73 8.50 -7.07
N PHE A 307 -2.27 9.39 -6.23
CA PHE A 307 -3.69 9.70 -6.22
C PHE A 307 -4.01 10.76 -7.29
N ALA A 308 -4.65 10.35 -8.38
CA ALA A 308 -5.01 11.22 -9.49
C ALA A 308 -6.42 11.82 -9.27
N ALA A 309 -6.48 12.87 -8.46
CA ALA A 309 -7.71 13.56 -8.06
C ALA A 309 -8.61 13.92 -9.25
N ASP A 310 -8.05 14.49 -10.32
CA ASP A 310 -8.84 14.93 -11.48
C ASP A 310 -9.56 13.76 -12.17
N LEU A 311 -8.88 12.62 -12.31
CA LEU A 311 -9.45 11.41 -12.91
C LEU A 311 -10.53 10.80 -12.00
N LEU A 312 -10.34 10.83 -10.68
CA LEU A 312 -11.34 10.37 -9.73
C LEU A 312 -12.60 11.25 -9.79
N LEU A 313 -12.42 12.57 -9.79
CA LEU A 313 -13.53 13.52 -9.83
C LEU A 313 -14.27 13.47 -11.16
N GLY A 314 -13.57 13.27 -12.27
CA GLY A 314 -14.15 13.10 -13.60
C GLY A 314 -14.95 11.80 -13.77
N ALA A 315 -14.68 10.78 -12.95
CA ALA A 315 -15.47 9.55 -12.93
C ALA A 315 -16.78 9.67 -12.13
N LEU A 316 -16.93 10.69 -11.28
CA LEU A 316 -18.16 10.91 -10.50
C LEU A 316 -19.23 11.63 -11.33
N PRO A 317 -20.51 11.20 -11.29
CA PRO A 317 -21.62 11.94 -11.90
C PRO A 317 -21.71 13.38 -11.38
N ALA A 318 -22.02 14.32 -12.28
CA ALA A 318 -22.21 15.72 -11.93
C ALA A 318 -23.38 15.94 -10.95
N SER A 319 -24.36 15.02 -10.96
CA SER A 319 -25.50 14.99 -10.05
C SER A 319 -25.16 14.56 -8.62
N THR A 320 -23.93 14.15 -8.33
CA THR A 320 -23.56 13.62 -7.01
C THR A 320 -23.67 14.70 -5.93
N GLN A 321 -24.57 14.50 -4.96
CA GLN A 321 -24.83 15.42 -3.85
C GLN A 321 -24.27 14.91 -2.52
N ALA A 322 -24.14 13.59 -2.36
CA ALA A 322 -23.64 12.97 -1.15
C ALA A 322 -22.70 11.79 -1.45
N ILE A 323 -21.61 11.70 -0.70
CA ILE A 323 -20.57 10.67 -0.86
C ILE A 323 -20.28 10.01 0.48
N ALA A 324 -20.28 8.68 0.52
CA ALA A 324 -19.73 7.91 1.63
C ALA A 324 -18.39 7.30 1.19
N VAL A 325 -17.32 7.61 1.90
CA VAL A 325 -16.00 7.01 1.65
C VAL A 325 -15.76 5.94 2.69
N LEU A 326 -15.53 4.71 2.25
CA LEU A 326 -15.35 3.55 3.12
C LEU A 326 -13.90 3.09 3.13
N ASP A 327 -13.30 3.12 4.31
CA ASP A 327 -11.94 2.67 4.55
C ASP A 327 -11.94 1.32 5.27
N ARG A 328 -11.14 0.38 4.75
CA ARG A 328 -10.92 -0.93 5.38
C ARG A 328 -9.73 -0.88 6.34
N CYS A 329 -9.59 0.19 7.12
CA CYS A 329 -8.55 0.33 8.13
C CYS A 329 -9.03 1.22 9.28
N LYS A 330 -8.20 1.37 10.32
CA LYS A 330 -8.44 2.30 11.42
C LYS A 330 -7.15 2.98 11.81
N GLU A 331 -7.15 4.31 11.81
CA GLU A 331 -6.08 5.13 12.37
C GLU A 331 -6.54 5.76 13.70
N PRO A 332 -6.18 5.17 14.88
CA PRO A 332 -6.61 5.70 16.17
C PRO A 332 -6.13 7.14 16.39
N GLY A 333 -7.06 8.04 16.72
CA GLY A 333 -6.77 9.45 16.97
C GLY A 333 -6.73 10.32 15.70
N ALA A 334 -6.82 9.73 14.52
CA ALA A 334 -6.97 10.49 13.29
C ALA A 334 -8.38 11.10 13.17
N ASP A 335 -8.46 12.28 12.57
CA ASP A 335 -9.67 12.99 12.16
C ASP A 335 -10.36 12.40 10.91
N GLY A 336 -9.89 11.24 10.45
CA GLY A 336 -10.41 10.49 9.32
C GLY A 336 -9.41 9.47 8.81
N GLU A 337 -9.91 8.45 8.11
CA GLU A 337 -9.09 7.42 7.47
C GLU A 337 -8.47 7.89 6.14
N PRO A 338 -7.46 7.17 5.60
CA PRO A 338 -6.67 7.62 4.46
C PRO A 338 -7.48 7.94 3.19
N LEU A 339 -8.35 7.03 2.73
CA LEU A 339 -9.11 7.25 1.50
C LEU A 339 -10.13 8.37 1.68
N TYR A 340 -10.83 8.40 2.82
CA TYR A 340 -11.71 9.51 3.18
C TYR A 340 -11.01 10.87 3.09
N LYS A 341 -9.80 10.99 3.64
CA LYS A 341 -9.03 12.24 3.62
C LYS A 341 -8.62 12.65 2.21
N ASP A 342 -8.18 11.72 1.38
CA ASP A 342 -7.77 12.03 0.01
C ASP A 342 -8.96 12.49 -0.84
N VAL A 343 -10.10 11.79 -0.73
CA VAL A 343 -11.33 12.14 -1.44
C VAL A 343 -11.88 13.48 -0.96
N LEU A 344 -11.92 13.71 0.36
CA LEU A 344 -12.35 14.99 0.93
C LEU A 344 -11.47 16.14 0.45
N THR A 345 -10.15 15.93 0.42
CA THR A 345 -9.18 16.93 -0.05
C THR A 345 -9.37 17.23 -1.55
N ALA A 346 -9.57 16.21 -2.37
CA ALA A 346 -9.83 16.39 -3.80
C ALA A 346 -11.11 17.19 -4.06
N LEU A 347 -12.21 16.85 -3.37
CA LEU A 347 -13.48 17.56 -3.46
C LEU A 347 -13.36 19.01 -2.97
N ALA A 348 -12.67 19.24 -1.85
CA ALA A 348 -12.49 20.57 -1.28
C ALA A 348 -11.67 21.48 -2.22
N ARG A 349 -10.60 20.96 -2.83
CA ARG A 349 -9.82 21.70 -3.85
C ARG A 349 -10.67 22.04 -5.06
N ALA A 350 -11.38 21.06 -5.62
CA ALA A 350 -12.24 21.29 -6.77
C ALA A 350 -13.38 22.28 -6.47
N ALA A 351 -13.88 22.33 -5.24
CA ALA A 351 -14.84 23.34 -4.80
C ALA A 351 -14.21 24.73 -4.65
N ALA A 352 -13.02 24.82 -4.08
CA ALA A 352 -12.28 26.08 -3.96
C ALA A 352 -11.93 26.68 -5.34
N ASP A 353 -11.61 25.82 -6.32
CA ASP A 353 -11.28 26.21 -7.69
C ASP A 353 -12.52 26.43 -8.58
N GLY A 354 -13.74 26.26 -8.03
CA GLY A 354 -14.99 26.46 -8.76
C GLY A 354 -15.30 25.37 -9.81
N ILE A 355 -14.59 24.24 -9.77
CA ILE A 355 -14.77 23.11 -10.70
C ILE A 355 -16.07 22.35 -10.41
N ARG A 356 -16.41 22.14 -9.13
CA ARG A 356 -17.67 21.49 -8.72
C ARG A 356 -18.10 21.94 -7.32
N PRO A 357 -19.41 21.94 -6.98
CA PRO A 357 -19.84 22.19 -5.61
C PRO A 357 -19.36 21.07 -4.66
N MET A 358 -19.16 21.43 -3.39
CA MET A 358 -18.81 20.48 -2.33
C MET A 358 -20.03 19.63 -1.97
N PRO A 359 -20.02 18.31 -2.21
CA PRO A 359 -21.09 17.43 -1.76
C PRO A 359 -21.00 17.21 -0.25
N ARG A 360 -22.06 16.66 0.35
CA ARG A 360 -21.96 16.11 1.71
C ARG A 360 -21.04 14.89 1.67
N VAL A 361 -20.00 14.85 2.48
CA VAL A 361 -19.07 13.70 2.57
C VAL A 361 -19.12 13.11 3.97
N ILE A 362 -19.24 11.79 4.07
CA ILE A 362 -19.08 11.04 5.33
C ILE A 362 -17.97 10.00 5.18
N GLY A 363 -17.21 9.78 6.24
CA GLY A 363 -16.25 8.68 6.36
C GLY A 363 -16.85 7.50 7.12
N GLY A 364 -16.59 6.29 6.64
CA GLY A 364 -17.00 5.05 7.27
C GLY A 364 -15.87 4.03 7.32
N ARG A 365 -15.90 3.15 8.33
CA ARG A 365 -14.98 2.01 8.42
C ARG A 365 -15.75 0.72 8.24
N TYR A 366 -15.16 -0.25 7.57
CA TYR A 366 -15.75 -1.56 7.38
C TYR A 366 -14.67 -2.66 7.37
N GLY A 367 -15.10 -3.92 7.44
CA GLY A 367 -14.26 -5.05 7.02
C GLY A 367 -12.98 -5.30 7.80
N LEU A 368 -12.76 -4.67 8.96
CA LEU A 368 -11.55 -4.87 9.77
C LEU A 368 -11.41 -6.35 10.15
N ALA A 369 -10.22 -6.92 9.97
CA ALA A 369 -9.96 -8.33 10.24
C ALA A 369 -10.98 -9.30 9.60
N SER A 370 -11.30 -9.12 8.32
CA SER A 370 -12.33 -9.88 7.58
C SER A 370 -13.71 -9.90 8.24
N LYS A 371 -14.07 -8.86 9.01
CA LYS A 371 -15.46 -8.67 9.41
C LYS A 371 -16.34 -8.64 8.15
N GLU A 372 -17.43 -9.39 8.18
CA GLU A 372 -18.38 -9.44 7.06
C GLU A 372 -18.81 -8.04 6.60
N PHE A 373 -18.95 -7.90 5.28
CA PHE A 373 -19.47 -6.72 4.61
C PHE A 373 -20.50 -7.16 3.59
N THR A 374 -21.77 -7.15 4.01
CA THR A 374 -22.89 -7.73 3.25
C THR A 374 -23.69 -6.64 2.52
N PRO A 375 -24.53 -7.01 1.53
CA PRO A 375 -25.41 -6.04 0.84
C PRO A 375 -26.28 -5.21 1.79
N GLY A 376 -26.79 -5.80 2.89
CA GLY A 376 -27.55 -5.07 3.90
C GLY A 376 -26.74 -3.97 4.60
N MET A 377 -25.43 -4.18 4.79
CA MET A 377 -24.54 -3.15 5.33
C MET A 377 -24.29 -2.03 4.31
N VAL A 378 -24.12 -2.36 3.03
CA VAL A 378 -24.01 -1.37 1.94
C VAL A 378 -25.27 -0.51 1.87
N GLN A 379 -26.47 -1.14 1.95
CA GLN A 379 -27.72 -0.41 2.00
C GLN A 379 -27.79 0.54 3.20
N ALA A 380 -27.31 0.12 4.38
CA ALA A 380 -27.24 0.98 5.56
C ALA A 380 -26.31 2.19 5.35
N VAL A 381 -25.21 2.03 4.59
CA VAL A 381 -24.34 3.16 4.20
C VAL A 381 -25.11 4.15 3.31
N PHE A 382 -25.85 3.67 2.30
CA PHE A 382 -26.69 4.54 1.48
C PHE A 382 -27.81 5.22 2.26
N ALA A 383 -28.37 4.56 3.28
CA ALA A 383 -29.35 5.16 4.18
C ALA A 383 -28.73 6.30 5.02
N ALA A 384 -27.48 6.15 5.48
CA ALA A 384 -26.75 7.21 6.19
C ALA A 384 -26.44 8.45 5.32
N LEU A 385 -26.51 8.31 3.98
CA LEU A 385 -26.36 9.41 3.03
C LEU A 385 -27.63 10.24 2.85
N LEU A 386 -28.80 9.75 3.28
CA LEU A 386 -30.03 10.54 3.24
C LEU A 386 -29.91 11.79 4.11
N PRO A 387 -30.61 12.89 3.75
CA PRO A 387 -30.68 14.07 4.59
C PRO A 387 -31.18 13.68 5.99
N LEU A 388 -30.52 14.22 7.03
CA LEU A 388 -31.08 14.11 8.37
C LEU A 388 -32.44 14.82 8.37
N PRO A 389 -33.47 14.29 9.07
CA PRO A 389 -34.71 15.02 9.28
C PRO A 389 -34.35 16.40 9.82
N GLN A 390 -34.81 17.47 9.17
CA GLN A 390 -34.73 18.79 9.78
C GLN A 390 -35.43 18.66 11.13
N ALA A 391 -34.80 19.13 12.21
CA ALA A 391 -35.45 19.23 13.50
C ALA A 391 -36.59 20.25 13.36
N GLY A 392 -37.74 19.75 12.92
CA GLY A 392 -38.92 20.55 12.63
C GLY A 392 -39.39 21.21 13.92
N GLU A 393 -39.57 22.52 13.82
CA GLU A 393 -40.37 23.33 14.71
C GLU A 393 -41.74 22.66 14.94
N GLY A 394 -41.80 21.93 16.05
CA GLY A 394 -42.98 21.21 16.51
C GLY A 394 -42.98 21.19 18.02
N ARG A 395 -42.80 22.36 18.66
CA ARG A 395 -43.23 22.54 20.05
C ARG A 395 -44.76 22.63 20.05
N GLY A 396 -45.41 21.51 19.80
CA GLY A 396 -46.74 21.25 20.31
C GLY A 396 -46.61 21.02 21.81
N GLU A 397 -47.33 21.83 22.59
CA GLU A 397 -47.37 21.80 24.04
C GLU A 397 -47.55 20.38 24.58
N CYS A 398 -46.47 19.75 25.06
CA CYS A 398 -46.57 18.60 25.94
C CYS A 398 -46.51 19.12 27.38
N GLY A 399 -47.62 18.91 28.09
CA GLY A 399 -47.86 19.39 29.43
C GLY A 399 -46.76 19.02 30.43
N ARG A 400 -46.62 19.90 31.42
CA ARG A 400 -45.71 19.81 32.56
C ARG A 400 -45.70 18.41 33.19
N GLY A 401 -44.58 17.71 33.05
CA GLY A 401 -44.16 16.59 33.88
C GLY A 401 -42.64 16.65 33.95
N GLY A 402 -42.10 17.03 35.11
CA GLY A 402 -40.68 17.34 35.27
C GLY A 402 -39.78 16.13 35.08
N GLN A 403 -38.64 16.34 34.40
CA GLN A 403 -37.40 15.60 34.58
C GLN A 403 -36.24 16.40 33.97
N GLU A 404 -35.11 16.38 34.69
CA GLU A 404 -33.89 17.15 34.45
C GLU A 404 -33.29 16.96 33.06
N ALA A 405 -32.79 18.07 32.51
CA ALA A 405 -32.08 18.12 31.24
C ALA A 405 -30.65 17.57 31.38
N ALA A 406 -30.30 16.60 30.52
CA ALA A 406 -28.92 16.22 30.23
C ALA A 406 -28.56 16.61 28.79
N SER A 407 -27.46 17.37 28.66
CA SER A 407 -26.89 17.87 27.40
C SER A 407 -26.34 16.74 26.50
N PRO A 408 -26.28 16.91 25.16
CA PRO A 408 -25.79 15.86 24.27
C PRO A 408 -24.27 16.00 24.05
N SER A 409 -23.49 15.11 24.68
CA SER A 409 -22.14 14.82 24.23
C SER A 409 -21.83 13.33 24.40
N ALA A 410 -21.22 12.75 23.36
CA ALA A 410 -20.59 11.43 23.31
C ALA A 410 -21.48 10.19 23.53
N PHE A 411 -21.91 9.58 22.42
CA PHE A 411 -22.33 8.17 22.40
C PHE A 411 -21.10 7.26 22.60
N ARG A 412 -20.90 6.77 23.83
CA ARG A 412 -20.07 5.60 24.13
C ARG A 412 -20.99 4.39 24.30
N THR A 413 -20.71 3.33 23.56
CA THR A 413 -21.35 2.02 23.70
C THR A 413 -20.96 1.38 25.03
N THR A 414 -21.94 1.08 25.89
CA THR A 414 -21.76 0.30 27.11
C THR A 414 -21.91 -1.20 26.81
N SER A 415 -20.93 -1.99 27.22
CA SER A 415 -20.98 -3.45 27.27
C SER A 415 -21.42 -3.94 28.66
N PRO A 416 -22.13 -5.08 28.79
CA PRO A 416 -22.66 -5.54 30.07
C PRO A 416 -21.61 -6.27 30.91
N THR A 417 -21.58 -5.96 32.20
CA THR A 417 -20.73 -6.58 33.23
C THR A 417 -21.30 -7.91 33.72
N CYS A 418 -20.43 -8.91 33.89
CA CYS A 418 -20.72 -10.19 34.57
C CYS A 418 -20.08 -10.17 35.98
N PRO A 419 -20.74 -10.64 37.06
CA PRO A 419 -20.20 -10.58 38.41
C PRO A 419 -19.59 -11.91 38.85
N TRP A 420 -18.37 -11.88 39.40
CA TRP A 420 -17.87 -12.93 40.28
C TRP A 420 -17.13 -12.31 41.46
N THR A 421 -17.68 -12.54 42.65
CA THR A 421 -17.15 -12.20 43.97
C THR A 421 -16.28 -13.35 44.50
N GLY A 422 -15.13 -13.05 45.09
CA GLY A 422 -14.35 -14.00 45.89
C GLY A 422 -12.93 -13.54 46.24
N THR A 423 -12.77 -12.92 47.41
CA THR A 423 -11.51 -12.78 48.19
C THR A 423 -11.17 -14.13 48.90
N PRO A 424 -9.99 -14.38 49.55
CA PRO A 424 -8.87 -13.52 50.05
C PRO A 424 -7.47 -14.21 49.87
N PRO A 425 -6.39 -14.03 50.71
CA PRO A 425 -5.94 -12.95 51.61
C PRO A 425 -4.51 -12.40 51.32
N SER A 426 -4.19 -11.35 52.08
CA SER A 426 -3.00 -10.50 52.18
C SER A 426 -1.74 -11.10 52.83
N ALA A 427 -0.54 -10.65 52.40
CA ALA A 427 0.63 -10.39 53.26
C ALA A 427 1.59 -9.35 52.61
N PRO A 428 2.39 -8.59 53.39
CA PRO A 428 2.87 -7.24 53.02
C PRO A 428 4.39 -7.14 52.74
N MET A 429 4.82 -6.10 52.03
CA MET A 429 6.22 -5.63 52.03
C MET A 429 6.31 -4.09 51.96
N PRO A 430 7.41 -3.49 52.49
CA PRO A 430 7.37 -2.17 53.12
C PRO A 430 7.76 -1.00 52.19
N ARG A 431 7.30 0.19 52.59
CA ARG A 431 7.63 1.50 52.03
C ARG A 431 8.96 2.00 52.57
N THR A 432 9.70 2.75 51.75
CA THR A 432 10.60 3.81 52.19
C THR A 432 10.28 5.11 51.46
N ASN A 433 10.16 6.18 52.25
CA ASN A 433 9.85 7.56 51.87
C ASN A 433 11.14 8.36 51.58
N SER A 434 11.04 9.34 50.67
CA SER A 434 11.52 10.75 50.82
C SER A 434 11.32 11.47 49.47
N SER A 435 10.36 12.37 49.26
CA SER A 435 10.34 13.84 49.55
C SER A 435 11.66 14.54 49.19
N THR A 436 11.76 15.58 48.35
CA THR A 436 10.88 16.74 48.02
C THR A 436 11.48 17.47 46.77
N PRO A 437 10.81 18.45 46.14
CA PRO A 437 11.02 18.90 44.75
C PRO A 437 11.82 20.21 44.63
N CYS A 438 12.27 20.55 43.42
CA CYS A 438 12.72 21.91 43.07
C CYS A 438 12.07 22.40 41.77
N SER A 439 11.29 23.47 41.90
CA SER A 439 10.72 24.30 40.85
C SER A 439 11.50 25.59 40.69
N GLY A 440 11.61 26.12 39.47
CA GLY A 440 11.56 27.58 39.26
C GLY A 440 12.79 28.28 38.69
N ALA A 441 12.71 28.56 37.38
CA ALA A 441 12.84 29.87 36.74
C ALA A 441 14.22 30.57 36.49
N TRP A 442 14.39 30.86 35.19
CA TRP A 442 14.85 32.11 34.54
C TRP A 442 16.36 32.47 34.46
N ALA A 443 16.80 32.65 33.20
CA ALA A 443 18.07 33.20 32.68
C ALA A 443 18.09 34.76 32.78
N PRO A 444 19.00 35.58 32.15
CA PRO A 444 20.19 35.31 31.30
C PRO A 444 21.40 36.30 31.48
N THR A 445 22.43 36.17 30.59
CA THR A 445 23.52 37.14 30.23
C THR A 445 24.68 37.35 31.23
N ALA A 446 25.95 37.62 30.90
CA ALA A 446 26.63 38.13 29.71
C ALA A 446 28.16 37.78 29.66
N ARG A 447 28.66 37.75 28.41
CA ARG A 447 30.02 37.92 27.83
C ARG A 447 31.21 38.34 28.74
N CYS A 448 32.40 37.77 28.48
CA CYS A 448 33.60 38.51 27.99
C CYS A 448 34.84 37.61 27.71
N ARG A 449 35.18 37.48 26.40
CA ARG A 449 36.49 37.62 25.70
C ARG A 449 37.83 37.00 26.21
N PRO A 450 38.86 36.88 25.32
CA PRO A 450 39.67 35.67 25.17
C PRO A 450 41.12 35.83 25.65
N THR A 451 41.80 34.70 25.89
CA THR A 451 43.26 34.64 26.03
C THR A 451 43.88 33.57 25.13
N ARG A 452 45.03 33.94 24.58
CA ARG A 452 45.87 33.28 23.57
C ARG A 452 46.55 31.99 24.09
N THR A 453 46.51 30.95 23.25
CA THR A 453 47.55 29.95 22.84
C THR A 453 48.74 29.61 23.77
N PRO A 454 49.21 28.33 23.83
CA PRO A 454 49.85 27.71 22.66
C PRO A 454 49.63 26.20 22.38
N SER A 455 49.82 25.93 21.10
CA SER A 455 50.09 24.67 20.38
C SER A 455 50.58 23.46 21.18
N ARG A 456 49.93 22.30 20.95
CA ARG A 456 50.60 20.99 20.96
C ARG A 456 50.31 20.24 19.66
N SER A 457 51.39 20.06 18.91
CA SER A 457 51.55 19.17 17.77
C SER A 457 51.17 17.73 18.12
N TRP A 458 50.33 17.10 17.29
CA TRP A 458 50.27 15.64 17.21
C TRP A 458 50.98 15.20 15.93
N ALA A 459 52.12 14.55 16.15
CA ALA A 459 52.96 13.96 15.12
C ALA A 459 52.31 12.69 14.57
N ARG A 460 52.50 12.49 13.25
CA ARG A 460 52.16 11.28 12.50
C ARG A 460 52.88 10.04 13.06
N PRO A 461 52.23 8.86 13.09
CA PRO A 461 52.95 7.60 13.17
C PRO A 461 53.45 7.15 11.77
N PRO A 462 54.55 6.37 11.70
CA PRO A 462 55.29 6.12 10.47
C PRO A 462 54.66 5.00 9.61
N THR A 463 54.81 5.18 8.30
CA THR A 463 54.58 4.20 7.24
C THR A 463 55.60 3.06 7.31
N SER A 464 55.13 1.81 7.41
CA SER A 464 55.93 0.62 7.11
C SER A 464 55.35 -0.12 5.91
N THR A 465 56.04 0.03 4.79
CA THR A 465 55.94 -0.80 3.58
C THR A 465 56.49 -2.21 3.83
N PRO A 466 55.79 -3.29 3.46
CA PRO A 466 56.42 -4.58 3.23
C PRO A 466 57.10 -4.62 1.85
N LYS A 467 58.36 -5.06 1.84
CA LYS A 467 59.21 -5.26 0.67
C LYS A 467 58.58 -6.26 -0.31
N ALA A 468 58.48 -5.83 -1.57
CA ALA A 468 58.36 -6.71 -2.72
C ALA A 468 59.65 -7.53 -2.88
N ILE A 469 59.53 -8.85 -2.97
CA ILE A 469 60.59 -9.73 -3.47
C ILE A 469 60.39 -9.81 -4.99
N SER A 470 61.40 -9.33 -5.71
CA SER A 470 61.54 -9.37 -7.15
C SER A 470 61.78 -10.80 -7.63
N SER A 471 60.89 -11.32 -8.49
CA SER A 471 61.18 -12.46 -9.36
C SER A 471 61.78 -11.93 -10.67
N THR A 472 63.06 -12.16 -10.86
CA THR A 472 63.75 -12.00 -12.14
C THR A 472 63.69 -13.31 -12.91
N THR A 473 62.98 -13.28 -14.03
CA THR A 473 63.04 -14.25 -15.13
C THR A 473 64.44 -14.28 -15.76
N PRO A 474 64.86 -15.43 -16.33
CA PRO A 474 65.25 -15.38 -17.74
C PRO A 474 64.64 -16.51 -18.59
N ARG A 475 64.59 -16.19 -19.90
CA ARG A 475 63.97 -16.90 -21.03
C ARG A 475 64.60 -18.26 -21.37
N SER A 476 63.74 -19.17 -21.87
CA SER A 476 63.80 -20.06 -23.07
C SER A 476 65.14 -20.69 -23.54
N PRO A 477 65.16 -21.92 -24.12
CA PRO A 477 64.65 -22.11 -25.49
C PRO A 477 63.87 -23.43 -25.78
N ALA A 478 62.94 -23.29 -26.73
CA ALA A 478 62.45 -24.22 -27.75
C ALA A 478 62.78 -25.73 -27.69
N ARG A 479 61.73 -26.55 -27.85
CA ARG A 479 61.54 -27.48 -28.98
C ARG A 479 60.06 -27.75 -29.21
#